data_AF-A0A8T4V3X4-F1
#
_entry.id   AF-A0A8T4V3X4-F1
#
_cell.length_a   1.000
_cell.length_b   1.000
_cell.length_c   1.000
_cell.angle_alpha   90.00
_cell.angle_beta   90.00
_cell.angle_gamma   90.00
#
_symmetry.space_group_name_H-M   'P 1'
#
loop_
_entity.id
_entity.type
_entity.pdbx_description
1 polymer ?
#
loop_
_entity_poly.entity_id
_entity_poly.type
_entity_poly.pdbx_seq_one_letter_code
_entity_poly.pdbx_strand_id
1 'polypeptide(L)'
;MTIQEDTGKILLFVYDCYVNNKSKPNPKILFETTQWDGRRIDRSIKYLKELEAIEIILTAGQINGLQTFIFRKITPLGINIVENKPEFKKNFGFEVNIGLNPSVKLSWGASEK
;
A
#
# COMPACT_ATOMS: atom_id res chain seq x y z
N MET A 1 9.14 12.27 2.72
CA MET A 1 7.96 11.64 2.08
C MET A 1 6.73 11.98 2.91
N THR A 2 5.62 12.30 2.26
CA THR A 2 4.34 12.56 2.96
C THR A 2 3.57 11.26 3.21
N ILE A 3 2.63 11.27 4.16
CA ILE A 3 1.77 10.10 4.39
C ILE A 3 0.95 9.72 3.15
N GLN A 4 0.57 10.70 2.32
CA GLN A 4 -0.15 10.47 1.07
C GLN A 4 0.72 9.73 0.04
N GLU A 5 1.98 10.15 -0.12
CA GLU A 5 2.93 9.47 -0.99
C GLU A 5 3.17 8.03 -0.53
N ASP A 6 3.37 7.83 0.77
CA ASP A 6 3.58 6.50 1.36
C ASP A 6 2.39 5.58 1.14
N THR A 7 1.20 6.11 1.40
CA THR A 7 -0.08 5.42 1.18
C THR A 7 -0.24 5.02 -0.28
N GLY A 8 0.05 5.92 -1.22
CA GLY A 8 0.01 5.59 -2.65
C GLY A 8 0.99 4.47 -3.02
N LYS A 9 2.22 4.49 -2.49
CA LYS A 9 3.20 3.41 -2.72
C LYS A 9 2.74 2.06 -2.16
N ILE A 10 2.13 2.05 -0.98
CA ILE A 10 1.56 0.82 -0.38
C ILE A 10 0.39 0.31 -1.21
N LEU A 11 -0.50 1.18 -1.70
CA LEU A 11 -1.60 0.75 -2.57
C LEU A 11 -1.11 0.15 -3.88
N LEU A 12 -0.08 0.76 -4.49
CA LEU A 12 0.55 0.22 -5.69
C LEU A 12 1.20 -1.15 -5.44
N PHE A 13 1.83 -1.35 -4.27
CA PHE A 13 2.37 -2.66 -3.88
C PHE A 13 1.25 -3.70 -3.74
N VAL A 14 0.16 -3.33 -3.08
CA VAL A 14 -1.02 -4.21 -2.93
C VAL A 14 -1.60 -4.57 -4.31
N TYR A 15 -1.71 -3.59 -5.21
CA TYR A 15 -2.19 -3.79 -6.57
C TYR A 15 -1.25 -4.69 -7.39
N ASP A 16 0.05 -4.48 -7.31
CA ASP A 16 1.07 -5.34 -7.95
C ASP A 16 0.96 -6.79 -7.46
N CYS A 17 0.76 -7.01 -6.15
CA CYS A 17 0.51 -8.34 -5.60
C CYS A 17 -0.76 -8.98 -6.20
N TYR A 18 -1.81 -8.18 -6.38
CA TYR A 18 -3.09 -8.63 -6.94
C TYR A 18 -2.97 -9.02 -8.42
N VAL A 19 -2.47 -8.14 -9.29
CA VAL A 19 -2.42 -8.37 -10.74
C VAL A 19 -1.39 -9.42 -11.16
N ASN A 20 -0.30 -9.56 -10.40
CA ASN A 20 0.75 -10.53 -10.69
C ASN A 20 0.60 -11.84 -9.89
N ASN A 21 -0.56 -12.08 -9.25
CA ASN A 21 -0.84 -13.27 -8.44
C ASN A 21 0.27 -13.60 -7.41
N LYS A 22 0.87 -12.57 -6.80
CA LYS A 22 1.89 -12.74 -5.76
C LYS A 22 1.22 -13.05 -4.42
N SER A 23 2.03 -13.41 -3.43
CA SER A 23 1.55 -13.58 -2.05
C SER A 23 0.80 -12.35 -1.56
N LYS A 24 -0.31 -12.57 -0.85
CA LYS A 24 -1.10 -11.49 -0.26
C LYS A 24 -0.23 -10.63 0.67
N PRO A 25 -0.33 -9.30 0.60
CA PRO A 25 0.35 -8.42 1.54
C PRO A 25 0.01 -8.79 2.97
N ASN A 26 1.02 -8.80 3.83
CA ASN A 26 0.85 -8.97 5.27
C ASN A 26 1.85 -8.07 6.01
N PRO A 27 1.67 -7.84 7.32
CA PRO A 27 2.53 -6.95 8.08
C PRO A 27 4.03 -7.25 7.94
N LYS A 28 4.41 -8.53 7.96
CA LYS A 28 5.81 -8.96 7.85
C LYS A 28 6.38 -8.64 6.46
N ILE A 29 5.66 -9.03 5.39
CA ILE A 29 6.07 -8.75 4.00
C ILE A 29 6.21 -7.25 3.77
N LEU A 30 5.26 -6.44 4.26
CA LEU A 30 5.34 -4.98 4.12
C LEU A 30 6.54 -4.41 4.85
N PHE A 31 6.78 -4.84 6.08
CA PHE A 31 7.94 -4.40 6.86
C PHE A 31 9.26 -4.76 6.16
N GLU A 32 9.40 -6.01 5.73
CA GLU A 32 10.60 -6.50 5.03
C GLU A 32 10.80 -5.85 3.65
N THR A 33 9.72 -5.57 2.91
CA THR A 33 9.81 -4.98 1.56
C THR A 33 10.14 -3.49 1.62
N THR A 34 9.51 -2.77 2.55
CA THR A 34 9.66 -1.30 2.63
C THR A 34 10.87 -0.88 3.44
N GLN A 35 11.28 -1.67 4.43
CA GLN A 35 12.28 -1.30 5.44
C GLN A 35 11.92 0.01 6.16
N TRP A 36 10.64 0.36 6.20
CA TRP A 36 10.12 1.53 6.90
C TRP A 36 9.80 1.22 8.36
N ASP A 37 9.79 2.27 9.18
CA ASP A 37 9.22 2.20 10.53
C ASP A 37 7.78 1.66 10.51
N GLY A 38 7.46 0.75 11.43
CA GLY A 38 6.15 0.08 11.43
C GLY A 38 4.99 1.05 11.64
N ARG A 39 5.18 2.16 12.36
CA ARG A 39 4.11 3.18 12.55
C ARG A 39 3.87 3.98 11.27
N ARG A 40 4.86 4.11 10.39
CA ARG A 40 4.70 4.73 9.06
C ARG A 40 3.86 3.84 8.15
N ILE A 41 4.12 2.53 8.15
CA ILE A 41 3.31 1.55 7.43
C ILE A 41 1.90 1.49 8.02
N ASP A 42 1.77 1.49 9.35
CA ASP A 42 0.48 1.43 10.05
C ASP A 42 -0.45 2.58 9.68
N ARG A 43 0.08 3.81 9.65
CA ARG A 43 -0.66 4.98 9.20
C ARG A 43 -1.14 4.85 7.76
N SER A 44 -0.30 4.32 6.87
CA SER A 44 -0.65 4.11 5.45
C SER A 44 -1.76 3.07 5.31
N ILE A 45 -1.67 1.95 6.04
CA ILE A 45 -2.68 0.88 6.04
C ILE A 45 -4.01 1.38 6.59
N LYS A 46 -3.99 2.16 7.69
CA LYS A 46 -5.19 2.79 8.25
C LYS A 46 -5.85 3.73 7.25
N TYR A 47 -5.06 4.58 6.59
CA TYR A 47 -5.57 5.50 5.57
C TYR A 47 -6.22 4.75 4.39
N LEU A 48 -5.58 3.68 3.88
CA LEU A 48 -6.17 2.87 2.81
C LEU A 48 -7.46 2.16 3.21
N LYS A 49 -7.56 1.74 4.47
CA LYS A 49 -8.77 1.14 5.02
C LYS A 49 -9.88 2.19 5.15
N GLU A 50 -9.56 3.39 5.64
CA GLU A 50 -10.51 4.51 5.77
C GLU A 50 -11.01 5.02 4.41
N LEU A 51 -10.16 4.99 3.38
CA LEU A 51 -10.53 5.23 1.98
C LEU A 51 -11.36 4.09 1.36
N GLU A 52 -11.58 2.99 2.07
CA GLU A 52 -12.20 1.77 1.53
C GLU A 52 -11.47 1.20 0.29
N ALA A 53 -10.19 1.53 0.10
CA ALA A 53 -9.37 1.03 -1.01
C ALA A 53 -8.92 -0.43 -0.78
N ILE A 54 -8.83 -0.84 0.49
CA ILE A 54 -8.49 -2.21 0.89
C ILE A 54 -9.41 -2.69 2.01
N GLU A 55 -9.56 -4.00 2.11
CA GLU A 55 -10.26 -4.66 3.21
C GLU A 55 -9.28 -5.52 4.00
N ILE A 56 -9.19 -5.26 5.31
CA ILE A 56 -8.33 -5.98 6.24
C ILE A 56 -9.10 -6.35 7.50
N ILE A 57 -8.68 -7.42 8.17
CA ILE A 57 -9.10 -7.75 9.53
C ILE A 57 -7.94 -7.48 10.47
N LEU A 58 -8.14 -6.60 11.44
CA LEU A 58 -7.16 -6.34 12.48
C LEU A 58 -7.08 -7.52 13.44
N THR A 59 -5.86 -7.94 13.79
CA THR A 59 -5.60 -9.03 14.74
C THR A 59 -4.85 -8.52 15.95
N ALA A 60 -4.82 -9.29 17.04
CA ALA A 60 -4.05 -8.94 18.22
C ALA A 60 -2.53 -9.01 17.94
N GLY A 61 -1.78 -8.05 18.46
CA GLY A 61 -0.31 -8.00 18.34
C GLY A 61 0.20 -6.96 17.34
N GLN A 62 1.50 -6.68 17.42
CA GLN A 62 2.19 -5.65 16.66
C GLN A 62 3.56 -6.16 16.20
N ILE A 63 4.01 -5.73 15.02
CA ILE A 63 5.39 -5.97 14.55
C ILE A 63 6.05 -4.61 14.38
N ASN A 64 6.99 -4.28 15.26
CA ASN A 64 7.75 -3.01 15.21
C ASN A 64 6.86 -1.76 15.08
N GLY A 65 5.71 -1.73 15.77
CA GLY A 65 4.73 -0.63 15.72
C GLY A 65 3.69 -0.71 14.59
N LEU A 66 3.75 -1.72 13.72
CA LEU A 66 2.69 -2.04 12.76
C LEU A 66 1.66 -2.97 13.39
N GLN A 67 0.39 -2.55 13.45
CA GLN A 67 -0.70 -3.43 13.90
C GLN A 67 -0.77 -4.66 13.01
N THR A 68 -0.87 -5.85 13.61
CA THR A 68 -1.04 -7.07 12.83
C THR A 68 -2.42 -7.11 12.16
N PHE A 69 -2.49 -7.62 10.93
CA PHE A 69 -3.73 -7.74 10.19
C PHE A 69 -3.69 -8.89 9.18
N ILE A 70 -4.87 -9.38 8.81
CA ILE A 70 -5.11 -10.30 7.70
C ILE A 70 -5.65 -9.49 6.53
N PHE A 71 -4.93 -9.50 5.40
CA PHE A 71 -5.39 -8.87 4.17
C PHE A 71 -6.48 -9.71 3.50
N ARG A 72 -7.68 -9.16 3.34
CA ARG A 72 -8.80 -9.85 2.67
C ARG A 72 -8.72 -9.65 1.16
N LYS A 73 -8.84 -8.39 0.72
CA LYS A 73 -8.86 -8.00 -0.70
C LYS A 73 -8.49 -6.54 -0.90
N ILE A 74 -8.04 -6.21 -2.11
CA ILE A 74 -8.16 -4.86 -2.66
C ILE A 74 -9.61 -4.69 -3.15
N THR A 75 -10.22 -3.53 -2.93
CA THR A 75 -11.61 -3.28 -3.33
C THR A 75 -11.68 -2.81 -4.79
N PRO A 76 -12.87 -2.84 -5.44
CA PRO A 76 -13.05 -2.21 -6.75
C PRO A 76 -12.66 -0.72 -6.75
N LEU A 77 -12.90 -0.01 -5.64
CA LEU A 77 -12.46 1.38 -5.48
C LEU A 77 -10.94 1.49 -5.48
N GLY A 78 -10.23 0.64 -4.72
CA GLY A 78 -8.77 0.61 -4.70
C GLY A 78 -8.17 0.35 -6.08
N ILE A 79 -8.76 -0.58 -6.84
CA ILE A 79 -8.37 -0.86 -8.24
C ILE A 79 -8.58 0.39 -9.11
N ASN A 80 -9.78 0.99 -9.06
CA ASN A 80 -10.10 2.18 -9.85
C ASN A 80 -9.17 3.36 -9.51
N ILE A 81 -8.85 3.58 -8.23
CA ILE A 81 -7.89 4.63 -7.83
C ILE A 81 -6.54 4.42 -8.51
N VAL A 82 -6.06 3.18 -8.63
CA VAL A 82 -4.77 2.85 -9.25
C VAL A 82 -4.81 2.99 -10.77
N GLU A 83 -5.85 2.47 -11.41
CA GLU A 83 -5.98 2.44 -12.88
C GLU A 83 -6.38 3.79 -13.49
N ASN A 84 -6.96 4.68 -12.68
CA ASN A 84 -7.34 6.02 -13.09
C ASN A 84 -6.31 7.06 -12.61
N LYS A 85 -5.38 7.45 -13.50
CA LYS A 85 -4.28 8.40 -13.19
C LYS A 85 -4.75 9.70 -12.51
N PRO A 86 -5.80 10.41 -13.01
CA PRO A 86 -6.37 11.55 -12.30
C PRO A 86 -6.81 11.24 -10.86
N GLU A 87 -7.49 10.11 -10.65
CA GLU A 87 -7.96 9.72 -9.32
C GLU A 87 -6.78 9.38 -8.39
N PHE A 88 -5.76 8.69 -8.91
CA PHE A 88 -4.55 8.40 -8.15
C PHE A 88 -3.87 9.69 -7.67
N LYS A 89 -3.64 10.64 -8.59
CA LYS A 89 -2.99 11.92 -8.28
C LYS A 89 -3.81 12.73 -7.27
N LYS A 90 -5.13 12.73 -7.38
CA LYS A 90 -6.05 13.40 -6.45
C LYS A 90 -5.93 12.83 -5.03
N ASN A 91 -5.79 11.52 -4.88
CA ASN A 91 -5.71 10.86 -3.57
C ASN A 91 -4.30 10.94 -2.95
N PHE A 92 -3.24 10.87 -3.77
CA PHE A 92 -1.87 10.70 -3.25
C PHE A 92 -0.89 11.81 -3.60
N GLY A 93 -1.27 12.77 -4.45
CA GLY A 93 -0.47 13.95 -4.79
C GLY A 93 0.65 13.71 -5.81
N PHE A 94 0.82 12.48 -6.32
CA PHE A 94 1.83 12.14 -7.32
C PHE A 94 1.24 11.33 -8.47
N GLU A 95 1.94 11.32 -9.61
CA GLU A 95 1.52 10.58 -10.80
C GLU A 95 2.18 9.21 -10.87
N VAL A 96 1.42 8.23 -11.35
CA VAL A 96 1.89 6.87 -11.61
C VAL A 96 1.78 6.57 -13.09
N ASN A 97 2.82 5.94 -13.64
CA ASN A 97 2.83 5.49 -15.02
C ASN A 97 2.76 3.96 -15.03
N ILE A 98 1.54 3.45 -14.80
CA ILE A 98 1.24 2.03 -14.89
C ILE A 98 0.96 1.79 -16.37
N GLY A 99 1.96 1.27 -17.11
CA GLY A 99 1.80 0.93 -18.52
C GLY A 99 0.92 -0.32 -18.71
N LEU A 100 0.84 -0.83 -19.95
CA LEU A 100 0.14 -2.09 -20.29
C LEU A 100 0.74 -3.34 -19.63
N ASN A 101 1.88 -3.21 -18.96
CA ASN A 101 2.56 -4.28 -18.22
C ASN A 101 2.65 -3.82 -16.76
N PRO A 102 1.88 -4.41 -15.82
CA PRO A 102 1.65 -3.84 -14.49
C PRO A 102 2.81 -4.08 -13.52
N SER A 103 4.05 -4.03 -14.00
CA SER A 103 5.25 -4.08 -13.17
C SER A 103 5.46 -2.71 -12.52
N VAL A 104 4.86 -2.51 -11.35
CA VAL A 104 5.05 -1.26 -10.60
C VAL A 104 6.50 -1.19 -10.09
N LYS A 105 7.31 -0.31 -10.67
CA LYS A 105 8.64 0.00 -10.13
C LYS A 105 8.49 0.90 -8.91
N LEU A 106 8.45 0.29 -7.72
CA LEU A 106 8.38 1.00 -6.46
C LEU A 106 9.77 1.40 -5.97
N SER A 107 9.98 2.69 -5.76
CA SER A 107 11.12 3.21 -5.01
C SER A 107 10.65 3.58 -3.61
N TRP A 108 11.13 2.83 -2.62
CA TRP A 108 10.71 2.99 -1.23
C TRP A 108 11.41 4.15 -0.51
N GLY A 109 12.48 4.71 -1.10
CA GLY A 109 13.31 5.73 -0.46
C GLY A 109 14.04 5.17 0.76
N ALA A 110 15.37 5.34 0.82
CA ALA A 110 16.15 4.87 1.95
C ALA A 110 15.63 5.53 3.25
N SER A 111 15.40 4.71 4.27
CA SER A 111 14.98 5.16 5.61
C SER A 111 16.00 6.16 6.14
N GLU A 112 15.52 7.24 6.77
CA GLU A 112 16.34 8.01 7.69
C GLU A 112 16.88 7.02 8.75
N LYS A 113 18.22 6.96 8.86
CA LYS A 113 18.95 6.15 9.83
C LYS A 113 18.89 6.81 11.21
#